data_AF-A0A960CB29-F1
#
_entry.id   AF-A0A960CB29-F1
#
_cell.length_a   1.000
_cell.length_b   1.000
_cell.length_c   1.000
_cell.angle_alpha   90.00
_cell.angle_beta   90.00
_cell.angle_gamma   90.00
#
_symmetry.space_group_name_H-M   'P 1'
#
loop_
_entity.id
_entity.type
_entity.pdbx_description
1 polymer ?
#
loop_
_entity_poly.entity_id
_entity_poly.type
_entity_poly.pdbx_seq_one_letter_code
_entity_poly.pdbx_strand_id
1 'polypeptide(L)'
;MLSARDHRHPLPLAIVCVMAALTACSVEGQGSKALSPGPAPSAAQSAAQSGAPSENGPAGVSAGGVTTRLDIPAESTEEQYAQACLAAKDWMDSRGGDPHTLVESYLEDLQGSTETGRATFQKTWAELSDPQRAGVIIAVRAAADGGC
;
A
#
# COMPACT_ATOMS: atom_id res chain seq x y z
N MET A 1 7.47 -4.67 -47.67
CA MET A 1 7.06 -6.09 -47.47
C MET A 1 7.09 -6.34 -45.98
N LEU A 2 6.18 -5.76 -45.18
CA LEU A 2 4.88 -6.27 -44.74
C LEU A 2 4.92 -7.71 -44.17
N SER A 3 4.77 -7.80 -42.84
CA SER A 3 4.14 -8.86 -42.02
C SER A 3 4.73 -8.73 -40.60
N ALA A 4 4.15 -8.05 -39.61
CA ALA A 4 2.77 -8.08 -39.09
C ALA A 4 2.29 -9.52 -38.86
N ARG A 5 2.52 -10.05 -37.66
CA ARG A 5 1.83 -11.23 -37.13
C ARG A 5 1.12 -10.84 -35.83
N ASP A 6 -0.02 -10.20 -36.07
CA ASP A 6 -1.19 -10.10 -35.23
C ASP A 6 -1.57 -11.52 -34.73
N HIS A 7 -1.66 -11.71 -33.41
CA HIS A 7 -2.29 -12.88 -32.79
C HIS A 7 -3.59 -12.43 -32.12
N ARG A 8 -4.52 -11.92 -32.94
CA ARG A 8 -5.94 -12.00 -32.62
C ARG A 8 -6.36 -13.46 -32.72
N HIS A 9 -6.77 -14.05 -31.61
CA HIS A 9 -7.62 -15.24 -31.65
C HIS A 9 -9.04 -14.90 -31.16
N PRO A 10 -10.06 -15.44 -31.84
CA PRO A 10 -11.43 -14.97 -31.77
C PRO A 10 -12.27 -15.77 -30.76
N LEU A 11 -13.25 -15.10 -30.14
CA LEU A 11 -14.39 -15.72 -29.43
C LEU A 11 -15.28 -16.48 -30.44
N PRO A 12 -16.02 -17.56 -30.06
CA PRO A 12 -17.41 -17.32 -29.63
C PRO A 12 -18.10 -18.37 -28.70
N LEU A 13 -19.10 -17.86 -27.97
CA LEU A 13 -20.42 -18.40 -27.56
C LEU A 13 -20.65 -19.77 -26.87
N ALA A 14 -21.31 -19.64 -25.70
CA ALA A 14 -22.62 -20.20 -25.30
C ALA A 14 -22.70 -21.53 -24.52
N ILE A 15 -23.49 -21.49 -23.42
CA ILE A 15 -24.48 -22.46 -22.89
C ILE A 15 -25.05 -21.80 -21.61
N VAL A 16 -26.22 -21.15 -21.65
CA VAL A 16 -27.61 -21.63 -21.41
C VAL A 16 -27.95 -21.93 -19.95
N CYS A 17 -29.04 -21.26 -19.53
CA CYS A 17 -29.67 -21.09 -18.21
C CYS A 17 -30.11 -22.34 -17.45
N VAL A 18 -30.19 -22.24 -16.11
CA VAL A 18 -31.29 -22.82 -15.31
C VAL A 18 -31.71 -21.84 -14.20
N MET A 19 -33.02 -21.57 -14.16
CA MET A 19 -33.76 -20.76 -13.18
C MET A 19 -34.21 -21.60 -11.97
N ALA A 20 -34.52 -20.93 -10.84
CA ALA A 20 -35.43 -21.26 -9.72
C ALA A 20 -34.73 -21.16 -8.34
N ALA A 21 -35.29 -20.63 -7.26
CA ALA A 21 -36.55 -19.95 -6.99
C ALA A 21 -36.42 -19.15 -5.67
N LEU A 22 -37.39 -18.25 -5.49
CA LEU A 22 -37.66 -17.27 -4.43
C LEU A 22 -37.45 -17.75 -2.97
N THR A 23 -36.83 -16.88 -2.16
CA THR A 23 -37.30 -16.61 -0.79
C THR A 23 -37.22 -15.12 -0.51
N ALA A 24 -38.38 -14.48 -0.54
CA ALA A 24 -38.61 -13.17 0.04
C ALA A 24 -38.56 -13.29 1.57
N CYS A 25 -37.69 -12.50 2.21
CA CYS A 25 -37.82 -12.21 3.62
C CYS A 25 -37.83 -10.69 3.76
N SER A 26 -39.02 -10.11 3.80
CA SER A 26 -39.23 -8.72 4.19
C SER A 26 -38.74 -8.53 5.62
N VAL A 27 -37.76 -7.65 5.81
CA VAL A 27 -37.57 -6.97 7.09
C VAL A 27 -37.92 -5.51 6.87
N GLU A 28 -39.19 -5.20 7.17
CA GLU A 28 -39.66 -3.83 7.31
C GLU A 28 -39.11 -3.29 8.63
N GLY A 29 -37.93 -2.68 8.56
CA GLY A 29 -37.30 -1.96 9.66
C GLY A 29 -37.61 -0.48 9.56
N GLN A 30 -38.70 -0.07 10.19
CA GLN A 30 -39.11 1.32 10.43
C GLN A 30 -38.00 2.08 11.17
N GLY A 31 -37.60 3.25 10.67
CA GLY A 31 -36.77 4.17 11.43
C GLY A 31 -36.02 5.21 10.61
N SER A 32 -36.73 6.22 10.12
CA SER A 32 -36.12 7.46 9.65
C SER A 32 -35.34 8.12 10.80
N LYS A 33 -34.02 7.98 10.80
CA LYS A 33 -33.13 8.86 11.56
C LYS A 33 -32.09 9.41 10.59
N ALA A 34 -32.26 10.68 10.22
CA ALA A 34 -31.24 11.45 9.56
C ALA A 34 -29.97 11.38 10.41
N LEU A 35 -28.96 10.63 9.94
CA LEU A 35 -27.60 10.75 10.43
C LEU A 35 -26.91 11.83 9.60
N SER A 36 -26.53 12.90 10.29
CA SER A 36 -25.50 13.85 9.88
C SER A 36 -24.31 13.13 9.23
N PRO A 37 -23.62 13.74 8.25
CA PRO A 37 -22.38 13.19 7.74
C PRO A 37 -21.36 13.15 8.89
N GLY A 38 -21.11 11.95 9.42
CA GLY A 38 -20.01 11.70 10.34
C GLY A 38 -18.68 11.85 9.57
N PRO A 39 -17.62 12.35 10.22
CA PRO A 39 -16.32 12.49 9.57
C PRO A 39 -15.83 11.12 9.06
N ALA A 40 -15.25 11.13 7.86
CA ALA A 40 -14.61 9.97 7.26
C ALA A 40 -13.61 9.34 8.27
N PRO A 41 -13.48 8.00 8.33
CA PRO A 41 -12.45 7.39 9.15
C PRO A 41 -11.09 7.77 8.56
N SER A 42 -10.40 8.72 9.18
CA SER A 42 -8.94 8.78 9.09
C SER A 42 -8.45 7.45 9.65
N ALA A 43 -7.91 6.60 8.77
CA ALA A 43 -7.21 5.39 9.16
C ALA A 43 -5.93 5.78 9.92
N ALA A 44 -6.07 6.16 11.19
CA ALA A 44 -4.98 6.20 12.15
C ALA A 44 -4.66 4.75 12.51
N GLN A 45 -3.93 4.06 11.63
CA GLN A 45 -3.41 2.74 11.92
C GLN A 45 -2.26 2.90 12.92
N SER A 46 -2.57 2.76 14.21
CA SER A 46 -1.58 2.50 15.25
C SER A 46 -0.94 1.14 15.00
N ALA A 47 0.13 1.10 14.22
CA ALA A 47 0.97 -0.08 14.06
C ALA A 47 1.86 -0.24 15.30
N ALA A 48 1.63 -1.30 16.08
CA ALA A 48 2.52 -1.70 17.16
C ALA A 48 3.87 -2.13 16.57
N GLN A 49 4.90 -1.31 16.75
CA GLN A 49 6.27 -1.58 16.29
C GLN A 49 6.88 -2.75 17.08
N SER A 50 7.20 -3.85 16.40
CA SER A 50 8.13 -4.86 16.91
C SER A 50 9.44 -4.79 16.11
N GLY A 51 10.56 -4.60 16.82
CA GLY A 51 11.93 -4.49 16.27
C GLY A 51 12.63 -3.22 16.76
N ALA A 52 13.66 -3.37 17.59
CA ALA A 52 14.35 -2.28 18.27
C ALA A 52 15.38 -1.55 17.36
N PRO A 53 15.33 -0.21 17.24
CA PRO A 53 16.42 0.60 16.71
C PRO A 53 16.93 1.62 17.75
N SER A 54 18.21 1.95 17.64
CA SER A 54 18.98 2.78 18.57
C SER A 54 18.28 4.06 19.02
N GLU A 55 18.47 4.32 20.31
CA GLU A 55 17.72 5.25 21.14
C GLU A 55 18.26 6.68 21.03
N ASN A 56 17.35 7.68 21.04
CA ASN A 56 17.57 9.13 21.21
C ASN A 56 17.53 10.04 19.97
N GLY A 57 16.48 9.93 19.15
CA GLY A 57 16.08 10.98 18.23
C GLY A 57 14.65 10.78 17.68
N PRO A 58 13.96 11.84 17.22
CA PRO A 58 12.63 11.75 16.60
C PRO A 58 12.63 11.00 15.25
N ALA A 59 13.80 10.59 14.76
CA ALA A 59 13.99 9.79 13.56
C ALA A 59 15.05 8.70 13.85
N GLY A 60 14.82 7.50 13.32
CA GLY A 60 15.81 6.42 13.30
C GLY A 60 16.52 6.42 11.95
N VAL A 61 17.84 6.61 11.98
CA VAL A 61 18.71 6.59 10.79
C VAL A 61 19.69 5.43 10.96
N SER A 62 19.85 4.61 9.91
CA SER A 62 20.84 3.53 9.91
C SER A 62 22.27 4.08 9.83
N ALA A 63 23.26 3.23 10.14
CA ALA A 63 24.67 3.55 9.91
C ALA A 63 24.98 3.94 8.45
N GLY A 64 24.20 3.44 7.48
CA GLY A 64 24.27 3.85 6.07
C GLY A 64 23.67 5.22 5.76
N GLY A 65 23.11 5.93 6.75
CA GLY A 65 22.44 7.22 6.55
C GLY A 65 20.99 7.12 6.07
N VAL A 66 20.45 5.91 5.93
CA VAL A 66 19.08 5.65 5.50
C VAL A 66 18.10 5.97 6.64
N THR A 67 17.10 6.80 6.38
CA THR A 67 16.00 7.03 7.32
C THR A 67 15.13 5.77 7.35
N THR A 68 15.16 5.03 8.46
CA THR A 68 14.41 3.77 8.60
C THR A 68 13.21 3.90 9.52
N ARG A 69 13.09 4.99 10.28
CA ARG A 69 11.95 5.31 11.16
C ARG A 69 11.77 6.82 11.25
N LEU A 70 10.52 7.27 11.32
CA LEU A 70 10.14 8.59 11.81
C LEU A 70 9.14 8.43 12.95
N ASP A 71 9.42 9.05 14.11
CA ASP A 71 8.58 8.96 15.32
C ASP A 71 7.53 10.08 15.32
N ILE A 72 6.72 10.09 14.27
CA ILE A 72 5.63 11.03 14.05
C ILE A 72 4.42 10.28 13.48
N PRO A 73 3.20 10.79 13.66
CA PRO A 73 2.03 10.18 13.05
C PRO A 73 2.19 10.10 11.54
N ALA A 74 2.00 8.91 10.99
CA ALA A 74 2.01 8.72 9.55
C ALA A 74 0.76 9.31 8.89
N GLU A 75 0.94 9.90 7.72
CA GLU A 75 -0.17 10.38 6.88
C GLU A 75 -0.11 9.76 5.50
N SER A 76 -1.21 9.14 5.11
CA SER A 76 -1.48 8.62 3.77
C SER A 76 -2.98 8.43 3.61
N THR A 77 -3.49 8.49 2.39
CA THR A 77 -4.79 7.87 2.12
C THR A 77 -4.65 6.35 2.16
N GLU A 78 -5.78 5.64 2.29
CA GLU A 78 -5.80 4.17 2.27
C GLU A 78 -5.20 3.63 0.95
N GLU A 79 -5.60 4.19 -0.20
CA GLU A 79 -5.02 3.78 -1.49
C GLU A 79 -3.52 4.07 -1.59
N GLN A 80 -3.05 5.21 -1.08
CA GLN A 80 -1.62 5.55 -1.08
C GLN A 80 -0.82 4.51 -0.30
N TYR A 81 -1.28 4.17 0.91
CA TYR A 81 -0.66 3.14 1.74
C TYR A 81 -0.64 1.78 1.05
N ALA A 82 -1.79 1.32 0.53
CA ALA A 82 -1.91 0.03 -0.14
C ALA A 82 -1.00 -0.06 -1.38
N GLN A 83 -0.96 0.99 -2.20
CA GLN A 83 -0.09 1.02 -3.38
C GLN A 83 1.39 1.07 -3.02
N ALA A 84 1.77 1.79 -1.97
CA ALA A 84 3.15 1.83 -1.51
C ALA A 84 3.61 0.48 -0.95
N CYS A 85 2.74 -0.19 -0.17
CA CYS A 85 2.99 -1.53 0.35
C CYS A 85 3.17 -2.53 -0.80
N LEU A 86 2.24 -2.56 -1.76
CA LEU A 86 2.31 -3.47 -2.91
C LEU A 86 3.54 -3.21 -3.78
N ALA A 87 3.93 -1.94 -3.98
CA ALA A 87 5.15 -1.62 -4.71
C ALA A 87 6.41 -2.09 -3.97
N ALA A 88 6.45 -1.93 -2.65
CA ALA A 88 7.55 -2.45 -1.83
C ALA A 88 7.62 -3.97 -1.90
N LYS A 89 6.47 -4.64 -1.79
CA LYS A 89 6.37 -6.10 -1.90
C LYS A 89 6.88 -6.59 -3.26
N ASP A 90 6.44 -5.98 -4.35
CA ASP A 90 6.89 -6.32 -5.70
C ASP A 90 8.42 -6.18 -5.85
N TRP A 91 8.99 -5.08 -5.35
CA TRP A 91 10.43 -4.89 -5.35
C TRP A 91 11.16 -5.97 -4.52
N MET A 92 10.66 -6.31 -3.33
CA MET A 92 11.25 -7.34 -2.47
C MET A 92 11.15 -8.74 -3.10
N ASP A 93 9.98 -9.10 -3.62
CA ASP A 93 9.74 -10.36 -4.32
C ASP A 93 10.66 -10.51 -5.55
N SER A 94 10.95 -9.40 -6.25
CA SER A 94 11.86 -9.39 -7.40
C SER A 94 13.32 -9.70 -7.05
N ARG A 95 13.75 -9.38 -5.82
CA ARG A 95 15.11 -9.68 -5.33
C ARG A 95 15.20 -11.06 -4.70
N GLY A 96 14.10 -11.56 -4.12
CA GLY A 96 14.04 -12.81 -3.38
C GLY A 96 14.81 -12.78 -2.07
N GLY A 97 14.77 -13.89 -1.33
CA GLY A 97 15.36 -13.99 0.01
C GLY A 97 14.40 -13.55 1.12
N ASP A 98 14.95 -13.22 2.29
CA ASP A 98 14.17 -12.75 3.44
C ASP A 98 13.84 -11.25 3.27
N PRO A 99 12.56 -10.87 3.12
CA PRO A 99 12.19 -9.48 2.85
C PRO A 99 12.55 -8.51 3.99
N HIS A 100 12.67 -8.99 5.24
CA HIS A 100 13.12 -8.14 6.35
C HIS A 100 14.56 -7.65 6.17
N THR A 101 15.42 -8.45 5.52
CA THR A 101 16.79 -8.06 5.22
C THR A 101 16.88 -7.01 4.10
N LEU A 102 15.79 -6.82 3.35
CA LEU A 102 15.76 -5.92 2.19
C LEU A 102 15.14 -4.54 2.50
N VAL A 103 14.54 -4.36 3.69
CA VAL A 103 13.86 -3.11 4.08
C VAL A 103 14.77 -1.89 3.95
N GLU A 104 15.99 -1.97 4.50
CA GLU A 104 16.92 -0.84 4.47
C GLU A 104 17.37 -0.51 3.04
N SER A 105 17.70 -1.53 2.24
CA SER A 105 18.11 -1.34 0.85
C SER A 105 16.98 -0.74 -0.01
N TYR A 106 15.73 -1.12 0.22
CA TYR A 106 14.62 -0.50 -0.50
C TYR A 106 14.41 0.96 -0.08
N LEU A 107 14.51 1.25 1.22
CA LEU A 107 14.41 2.62 1.73
C LEU A 107 15.57 3.50 1.23
N GLU A 108 16.76 2.93 1.04
CA GLU A 108 17.89 3.59 0.39
C GLU A 108 17.58 3.93 -1.07
N ASP A 109 17.08 2.95 -1.85
CA ASP A 109 16.66 3.16 -3.24
C ASP A 109 15.63 4.30 -3.35
N LEU A 110 14.62 4.33 -2.48
CA LEU A 110 13.60 5.39 -2.46
C LEU A 110 14.18 6.76 -2.08
N GLN A 111 15.07 6.81 -1.10
CA GLN A 111 15.66 8.05 -0.58
C GLN A 111 16.67 8.69 -1.52
N GLY A 112 17.39 7.87 -2.29
CA GLY A 112 18.35 8.32 -3.30
C GLY A 112 17.73 8.62 -4.66
N SER A 113 16.50 8.18 -4.90
CA SER A 113 15.84 8.32 -6.19
C SER A 113 15.22 9.70 -6.42
N THR A 114 15.36 10.21 -7.64
CA THR A 114 14.61 11.36 -8.16
C THR A 114 13.32 10.95 -8.88
N GLU A 115 13.02 9.65 -8.92
CA GLU A 115 11.84 9.12 -9.58
C GLU A 115 10.61 9.29 -8.68
N THR A 116 9.46 9.48 -9.32
CA THR A 116 8.16 9.45 -8.65
C THR A 116 7.51 8.09 -8.86
N GLY A 117 6.71 7.64 -7.91
CA GLY A 117 5.96 6.41 -8.10
C GLY A 117 5.03 6.08 -6.95
N ARG A 118 4.36 4.94 -7.10
CA ARG A 118 3.36 4.45 -6.15
C ARG A 118 3.94 4.22 -4.75
N ALA A 119 5.21 3.82 -4.68
CA ALA A 119 5.98 3.67 -3.44
C ALA A 119 6.09 4.97 -2.63
N THR A 120 6.07 6.13 -3.31
CA THR A 120 6.28 7.45 -2.73
C THR A 120 5.13 8.39 -3.07
N PHE A 121 3.91 7.85 -3.16
CA PHE A 121 2.68 8.63 -3.32
C PHE A 121 2.68 9.57 -4.52
N GLN A 122 3.28 9.14 -5.64
CA GLN A 122 3.42 9.92 -6.87
C GLN A 122 4.26 11.21 -6.70
N LYS A 123 5.13 11.25 -5.70
CA LYS A 123 6.12 12.31 -5.44
C LYS A 123 7.53 11.71 -5.36
N THR A 124 8.55 12.55 -5.43
CA THR A 124 9.89 12.13 -5.00
C THR A 124 9.96 12.06 -3.47
N TRP A 125 10.92 11.32 -2.92
CA TRP A 125 11.14 11.28 -1.47
C TRP A 125 11.35 12.69 -0.87
N ALA A 126 12.06 13.55 -1.60
CA ALA A 126 12.35 14.92 -1.18
C ALA A 126 11.09 15.80 -1.06
N GLU A 127 10.04 15.52 -1.84
CA GLU A 127 8.78 16.27 -1.87
C GLU A 127 7.73 15.77 -0.86
N LEU A 128 7.96 14.61 -0.24
CA LEU A 128 7.10 14.10 0.84
C LEU A 128 7.26 14.96 2.10
N SER A 129 6.14 15.27 2.75
CA SER A 129 6.20 15.75 4.13
C SER A 129 6.70 14.64 5.05
N ASP A 130 7.21 14.99 6.24
CA ASP A 130 7.67 13.97 7.18
C ASP A 130 6.56 12.96 7.55
N PRO A 131 5.30 13.38 7.82
CA PRO A 131 4.21 12.43 8.03
C PRO A 131 3.98 11.47 6.84
N GLN A 132 4.14 11.95 5.60
CA GLN A 132 4.05 11.09 4.42
C GLN A 132 5.23 10.12 4.33
N ARG A 133 6.46 10.55 4.65
CA ARG A 133 7.64 9.66 4.73
C ARG A 133 7.44 8.59 5.79
N ALA A 134 6.86 8.92 6.94
CA ALA A 134 6.51 7.94 7.97
C ALA A 134 5.52 6.90 7.41
N GLY A 135 4.50 7.32 6.65
CA GLY A 135 3.57 6.42 5.97
C GLY A 135 4.25 5.48 4.98
N VAL A 136 5.18 5.98 4.16
CA VAL A 136 5.97 5.14 3.25
C VAL A 136 6.82 4.12 4.02
N ILE A 137 7.53 4.53 5.07
CA ILE A 137 8.36 3.64 5.89
C ILE A 137 7.53 2.51 6.51
N ILE A 138 6.34 2.84 7.03
CA ILE A 138 5.43 1.83 7.59
C ILE A 138 4.94 0.87 6.50
N ALA A 139 4.56 1.37 5.32
CA ALA A 139 4.14 0.53 4.20
C ALA A 139 5.25 -0.42 3.73
N VAL A 140 6.52 0.04 3.71
CA VAL A 140 7.67 -0.81 3.38
C VAL A 140 7.87 -1.93 4.41
N ARG A 141 7.77 -1.61 5.70
CA ARG A 141 7.88 -2.62 6.77
C ARG A 141 6.73 -3.63 6.68
N ALA A 142 5.49 -3.14 6.49
CA ALA A 142 4.33 -3.98 6.30
C ALA A 142 4.49 -4.93 5.10
N ALA A 143 5.10 -4.48 4.01
CA ALA A 143 5.41 -5.35 2.88
C ALA A 143 6.38 -6.48 3.25
N ALA A 144 7.39 -6.19 4.08
CA ALA A 144 8.30 -7.21 4.57
C ALA A 144 7.63 -8.19 5.54
N ASP A 145 6.69 -7.72 6.36
CA ASP A 145 5.85 -8.55 7.22
C ASP A 145 4.80 -9.37 6.43
N GLY A 146 4.64 -9.14 5.12
CA GLY A 146 3.59 -9.75 4.30
C GLY A 146 2.18 -9.20 4.59
N GLY A 147 2.09 -8.01 5.16
CA GLY A 147 0.87 -7.32 5.59
C GLY A 147 0.30 -6.32 4.58
N CYS A 148 0.68 -6.43 3.31
CA CYS A 148 -0.12 -5.89 2.21
C CYS A 148 -1.30 -6.84 1.95
#